data_AF-A0A6P6SG57-F1
#
_entry.id   AF-A0A6P6SG57-F1
#
_cell.length_a   1.000
_cell.length_b   1.000
_cell.length_c   1.000
_cell.angle_alpha   90.00
_cell.angle_beta   90.00
_cell.angle_gamma   90.00
#
_symmetry.space_group_name_H-M   'P 1'
#
loop_
_entity.id
_entity.type
_entity.pdbx_description
1 polymer ?
#
loop_
_entity_poly.entity_id
_entity_poly.type
_entity_poly.pdbx_seq_one_letter_code
_entity_poly.pdbx_strand_id
1 'polypeptide(L)'
;MCQLLYCCWDDGLVFKLVLLILMLCPLTINSSFQYLTFVQQWPRGYCTVNPSRCQRIPLPTVFTIHGLWPGNFTKILQICTTTSYTQLQNFQDWNNRNLRWPDLAKPLPTMQNFQEPRFQSFWKHEWKKHGTCSENMYPEATYFSRTIQLSNIFPGSNPTVSSVNSTIYRAISNHVPDLMCVTPPRQTPALVEIGICFTATMTTIIDCPSQFLRTGSCGIGTINFPA
;
A
#
# COMPACT_ATOMS: atom_id res chain seq x y z
N MET A 1 -25.92 -6.20 19.09
CA MET A 1 -26.69 -6.53 20.29
C MET A 1 -27.22 -7.95 20.11
N CYS A 2 -26.53 -8.95 20.66
CA CYS A 2 -27.04 -10.31 20.80
C CYS A 2 -27.13 -10.56 22.30
N GLN A 3 -28.29 -10.30 22.87
CA GLN A 3 -28.60 -10.72 24.24
C GLN A 3 -29.28 -12.09 24.12
N LEU A 4 -28.67 -13.11 24.72
CA LEU A 4 -29.35 -14.36 25.00
C LEU A 4 -29.25 -14.64 26.50
N LEU A 5 -30.44 -14.77 27.09
CA LEU A 5 -30.71 -15.18 28.46
C LEU A 5 -30.25 -16.63 28.66
N TYR A 6 -29.50 -16.89 29.73
CA TYR A 6 -29.10 -18.23 30.14
C TYR A 6 -30.07 -18.76 31.20
N CYS A 7 -30.83 -19.80 30.86
CA CYS A 7 -31.51 -20.65 31.85
C CYS A 7 -31.51 -22.12 31.40
N CYS A 8 -30.80 -22.95 32.19
CA CYS A 8 -30.94 -24.40 32.42
C CYS A 8 -31.11 -25.37 31.22
N TRP A 9 -30.00 -25.84 30.60
CA TRP A 9 -30.01 -27.03 29.73
C TRP A 9 -28.68 -27.81 29.83
N ASP A 10 -28.73 -29.14 29.72
CA ASP A 10 -27.64 -30.13 29.80
C ASP A 10 -26.30 -29.65 29.21
N ASP A 11 -25.28 -29.53 30.07
CA ASP A 11 -23.99 -28.88 29.80
C ASP A 11 -23.26 -29.43 28.55
N GLY A 12 -23.42 -30.74 28.28
CA GLY A 12 -22.74 -31.41 27.17
C GLY A 12 -23.39 -31.19 25.79
N LEU A 13 -24.70 -30.98 25.73
CA LEU A 13 -25.41 -30.76 24.47
C LEU A 13 -25.28 -29.30 24.03
N VAL A 14 -25.39 -28.37 24.98
CA VAL A 14 -25.22 -26.93 24.76
C VAL A 14 -23.81 -26.63 24.26
N PHE A 15 -22.78 -27.23 24.87
CA PHE A 15 -21.39 -27.02 24.45
C PHE A 15 -21.13 -27.51 23.01
N LYS A 16 -21.65 -28.69 22.63
CA LYS A 16 -21.54 -29.22 21.27
C LYS A 16 -22.30 -28.38 20.24
N LEU A 17 -23.48 -27.89 20.60
CA LEU A 17 -24.27 -26.98 19.77
C LEU A 17 -23.55 -25.63 19.58
N VAL A 18 -22.95 -25.07 20.63
CA VAL A 18 -22.16 -23.82 20.54
C VAL A 18 -20.94 -24.00 19.64
N LEU A 19 -20.18 -25.09 19.79
CA LEU A 19 -19.05 -25.40 18.90
C LEU A 19 -19.49 -25.60 17.45
N LEU A 20 -20.61 -26.28 17.21
CA LEU A 20 -21.17 -26.47 15.87
C LEU A 20 -21.63 -25.14 15.25
N ILE A 21 -22.26 -24.26 16.04
CA ILE A 21 -22.68 -22.92 15.61
C ILE A 21 -21.47 -22.03 15.29
N LEU A 22 -20.39 -22.11 16.06
CA LEU A 22 -19.12 -21.41 15.77
C LEU A 22 -18.44 -21.93 14.50
N MET A 23 -18.57 -23.22 14.19
CA MET A 23 -18.06 -23.82 12.94
C MET A 23 -18.94 -23.52 11.71
N LEU A 24 -20.26 -23.34 11.91
CA LEU A 24 -21.24 -23.02 10.86
C LEU A 24 -21.40 -21.52 10.61
N CYS A 25 -20.87 -20.68 11.49
CA CYS A 25 -20.80 -19.24 11.34
C CYS A 25 -19.34 -18.86 11.06
N PRO A 26 -18.83 -19.05 9.82
CA PRO A 26 -17.57 -18.42 9.46
C PRO A 26 -17.77 -16.94 9.75
N LEU A 27 -16.90 -16.36 10.59
CA LEU A 27 -16.80 -14.92 10.76
C LEU A 27 -16.52 -14.36 9.37
N THR A 28 -17.58 -14.03 8.63
CA THR A 28 -17.47 -13.36 7.36
C THR A 28 -16.93 -11.99 7.73
N ILE A 29 -15.63 -11.82 7.58
CA ILE A 29 -15.05 -10.51 7.64
C ILE A 29 -15.67 -9.78 6.45
N ASN A 30 -16.70 -9.00 6.72
CA ASN A 30 -17.38 -8.20 5.72
C ASN A 30 -16.46 -7.02 5.40
N SER A 31 -15.40 -7.30 4.64
CA SER A 31 -14.47 -6.28 4.19
C SER A 31 -15.10 -5.54 3.01
N SER A 32 -15.08 -4.21 3.09
CA SER A 32 -15.50 -3.33 2.01
C SER A 32 -14.63 -3.44 0.74
N PHE A 33 -13.54 -4.21 0.82
CA PHE A 33 -12.52 -4.45 -0.21
C PHE A 33 -12.13 -5.93 -0.22
N GLN A 34 -11.57 -6.43 -1.33
CA GLN A 34 -11.23 -7.86 -1.50
C GLN A 34 -9.72 -8.12 -1.47
N TYR A 35 -8.92 -7.13 -1.86
CA TYR A 35 -7.45 -7.20 -1.84
C TYR A 35 -6.86 -5.83 -1.53
N LEU A 36 -5.55 -5.82 -1.26
CA LEU A 36 -4.76 -4.61 -1.08
C LEU A 36 -3.58 -4.62 -2.04
N THR A 37 -3.32 -3.50 -2.68
CA THR A 37 -2.08 -3.29 -3.45
C THR A 37 -1.14 -2.42 -2.64
N PHE A 38 -0.01 -2.98 -2.21
CA PHE A 38 1.09 -2.22 -1.65
C PHE A 38 1.92 -1.62 -2.79
N VAL A 39 1.87 -0.29 -2.93
CA VAL A 39 2.50 0.43 -4.03
C VAL A 39 3.76 1.12 -3.55
N GLN A 40 4.86 0.76 -4.19
CA GLN A 40 6.15 1.38 -4.04
C GLN A 40 6.45 2.22 -5.28
N GLN A 41 7.11 3.35 -5.10
CA GLN A 41 7.57 4.23 -6.17
C GLN A 41 9.10 4.27 -6.21
N TRP A 42 9.67 4.30 -7.42
CA TRP A 42 11.08 4.49 -7.65
C TRP A 42 11.39 5.99 -7.72
N PRO A 43 12.12 6.57 -6.75
CA PRO A 43 12.28 8.03 -6.69
C PRO A 43 12.90 8.63 -7.95
N ARG A 44 13.90 7.96 -8.53
CA ARG A 44 14.52 8.45 -9.78
C ARG A 44 13.59 8.32 -10.97
N GLY A 45 12.83 7.23 -11.06
CA GLY A 45 11.77 7.06 -12.06
C GLY A 45 10.72 8.17 -11.98
N TYR A 46 10.23 8.45 -10.76
CA TYR A 46 9.32 9.55 -10.49
C TYR A 46 9.90 10.90 -10.95
N CYS A 47 11.17 11.18 -10.64
CA CYS A 47 11.82 12.45 -10.98
C CYS A 47 12.15 12.59 -12.47
N THR A 48 12.47 11.49 -13.16
CA THR A 48 12.66 11.49 -14.62
C THR A 48 11.38 11.90 -15.34
N VAL A 49 10.23 11.44 -14.86
CA VAL A 49 8.94 11.67 -15.52
C VAL A 49 8.23 12.92 -14.99
N ASN A 50 8.61 13.41 -13.81
CA ASN A 50 8.10 14.63 -13.19
C ASN A 50 9.23 15.62 -12.78
N PRO A 51 10.11 16.06 -13.69
CA PRO A 51 11.30 16.84 -13.32
C PRO A 51 10.97 18.16 -12.62
N SER A 52 9.89 18.84 -13.01
CA SER A 52 9.47 20.11 -12.40
C SER A 52 8.81 19.94 -11.02
N ARG A 53 8.33 18.74 -10.69
CA ARG A 53 7.69 18.45 -9.39
C ARG A 53 8.64 17.77 -8.42
N CYS A 54 9.69 17.11 -8.89
CA CYS A 54 10.69 16.47 -8.05
C CYS A 54 11.48 17.53 -7.25
N GLN A 55 11.14 17.69 -5.97
CA GLN A 55 11.74 18.69 -5.09
C GLN A 55 12.50 18.06 -3.90
N ARG A 56 12.40 16.73 -3.75
CA ARG A 56 12.98 16.02 -2.61
C ARG A 56 14.50 15.94 -2.71
N ILE A 57 15.19 16.52 -1.73
CA ILE A 57 16.65 16.48 -1.58
C ILE A 57 16.98 16.16 -0.10
N PRO A 58 17.87 15.19 0.19
CA PRO A 58 18.44 14.23 -0.76
C PRO A 58 17.37 13.30 -1.34
N LEU A 59 17.57 12.87 -2.59
CA LEU A 59 16.67 11.93 -3.24
C LEU A 59 16.90 10.52 -2.67
N PRO A 60 15.86 9.79 -2.22
CA PRO A 60 16.04 8.43 -1.74
C PRO A 60 16.58 7.52 -2.86
N THR A 61 17.51 6.64 -2.51
CA THR A 61 18.20 5.73 -3.45
C THR A 61 17.58 4.34 -3.52
N VAL A 62 16.51 4.12 -2.75
CA VAL A 62 15.72 2.89 -2.65
C VAL A 62 14.27 3.21 -2.99
N PHE A 63 13.47 2.18 -3.27
CA PHE A 63 12.03 2.40 -3.41
C PHE A 63 11.43 2.97 -2.13
N THR A 64 10.47 3.86 -2.30
CA THR A 64 9.70 4.45 -1.22
C THR A 64 8.24 4.07 -1.36
N ILE A 65 7.49 4.16 -0.27
CA ILE A 65 6.04 3.93 -0.29
C ILE A 65 5.39 5.03 -1.13
N HIS A 66 4.51 4.64 -2.06
CA HIS A 66 3.49 5.52 -2.61
C HIS A 66 2.22 5.39 -1.78
N GLY A 67 1.71 4.18 -1.59
CA GLY A 67 0.50 3.94 -0.82
C GLY A 67 0.09 2.49 -0.66
N LEU A 68 -1.03 2.28 0.02
CA LEU A 68 -1.68 0.99 0.18
C LEU A 68 -3.13 1.13 -0.30
N TRP A 69 -3.48 0.46 -1.39
CA TRP A 69 -4.71 0.74 -2.11
C TRP A 69 -5.69 -0.43 -2.00
N PRO A 70 -6.82 -0.26 -1.27
CA PRO A 70 -7.86 -1.27 -1.23
C PRO A 70 -8.55 -1.37 -2.60
N GLY A 71 -8.76 -2.60 -3.06
CA GLY A 71 -9.43 -2.86 -4.33
C GLY A 71 -10.49 -3.95 -4.18
N ASN A 72 -11.42 -3.95 -5.12
CA ASN A 72 -12.23 -5.12 -5.44
C ASN A 72 -11.86 -5.57 -6.86
N PHE A 73 -12.28 -6.76 -7.26
CA PHE A 73 -11.93 -7.28 -8.60
C PHE A 73 -12.62 -6.49 -9.75
N THR A 74 -13.28 -5.36 -9.47
CA THR A 74 -13.87 -4.48 -10.49
C THR A 74 -13.25 -3.08 -10.53
N LYS A 75 -12.56 -2.62 -9.47
CA LYS A 75 -11.82 -1.35 -9.41
C LYS A 75 -10.95 -1.25 -8.16
N ILE A 76 -9.96 -0.34 -8.20
CA ILE A 76 -9.38 0.23 -6.99
C ILE A 76 -10.41 1.13 -6.32
N LEU A 77 -10.62 0.96 -5.03
CA LEU A 77 -11.56 1.75 -4.25
C LEU A 77 -10.95 3.09 -3.87
N GLN A 78 -11.78 4.13 -3.92
CA GLN A 78 -11.36 5.49 -3.60
C GLN A 78 -12.46 6.27 -2.87
N ILE A 79 -12.06 7.15 -1.95
CA ILE A 79 -12.92 8.13 -1.27
C ILE A 79 -14.17 7.45 -0.67
N CYS A 80 -13.97 6.47 0.21
CA CYS A 80 -15.08 5.65 0.73
C CYS A 80 -15.79 6.25 1.94
N THR A 81 -15.10 7.08 2.73
CA THR A 81 -15.67 7.77 3.89
C THR A 81 -15.17 9.22 3.96
N THR A 82 -15.76 10.01 4.85
CA THR A 82 -15.37 11.40 5.11
C THR A 82 -14.39 11.56 6.27
N THR A 83 -13.84 10.45 6.80
CA THR A 83 -12.93 10.46 7.95
C THR A 83 -11.73 11.38 7.69
N SER A 84 -11.41 12.21 8.68
CA SER A 84 -10.25 13.10 8.64
C SER A 84 -8.93 12.32 8.75
N TYR A 85 -7.86 12.97 8.30
CA TYR A 85 -6.48 12.53 8.55
C TYR A 85 -6.00 13.14 9.87
N THR A 86 -5.36 12.33 10.70
CA THR A 86 -4.75 12.77 11.96
C THR A 86 -3.33 13.27 11.70
N GLN A 87 -3.14 14.58 11.85
CA GLN A 87 -1.85 15.21 11.63
C GLN A 87 -0.84 14.85 12.73
N LEU A 88 0.35 14.38 12.33
CA LEU A 88 1.44 14.06 13.26
C LEU A 88 1.97 15.35 13.89
N GLN A 89 1.99 15.38 15.21
CA GLN A 89 2.46 16.53 16.00
C GLN A 89 3.91 16.35 16.46
N ASN A 90 4.36 15.10 16.63
CA ASN A 90 5.72 14.78 17.06
C ASN A 90 6.66 14.60 15.85
N PHE A 91 7.84 15.23 15.92
CA PHE A 91 8.83 15.16 14.84
C PHE A 91 9.40 13.74 14.65
N GLN A 92 9.58 12.96 15.71
CA GLN A 92 10.07 11.59 15.64
C GLN A 92 9.10 10.70 14.85
N ASP A 93 7.79 10.80 15.12
CA ASP A 93 6.77 10.06 14.38
C ASP A 93 6.70 10.50 12.91
N TRP A 94 6.76 11.81 12.68
CA TRP A 94 6.81 12.37 11.33
C TRP A 94 8.03 11.84 10.56
N ASN A 95 9.21 11.88 11.18
CA ASN A 95 10.46 11.44 10.57
C ASN A 95 10.44 9.92 10.30
N ASN A 96 9.94 9.12 11.26
CA ASN A 96 9.79 7.68 11.10
C ASN A 96 8.94 7.29 9.89
N ARG A 97 7.86 8.04 9.63
CA ARG A 97 7.03 7.87 8.43
C ARG A 97 7.75 8.38 7.18
N ASN A 98 8.34 9.58 7.23
CA ASN A 98 9.02 10.20 6.09
C ASN A 98 10.23 9.41 5.59
N LEU A 99 10.93 8.65 6.45
CA LEU A 99 12.05 7.81 6.03
C LEU A 99 11.65 6.76 4.97
N ARG A 100 10.41 6.29 4.99
CA ARG A 100 9.90 5.20 4.12
C ARG A 100 8.83 5.67 3.16
N TRP A 101 8.07 6.70 3.56
CA TRP A 101 6.96 7.27 2.80
C TRP A 101 7.15 8.79 2.57
N PRO A 102 8.29 9.26 2.02
CA PRO A 102 8.47 10.67 1.71
C PRO A 102 7.55 11.14 0.58
N ASP A 103 7.15 12.40 0.66
CA ASP A 103 6.59 13.13 -0.49
C ASP A 103 7.73 13.58 -1.41
N LEU A 104 7.88 12.94 -2.57
CA LEU A 104 8.92 13.28 -3.55
C LEU A 104 8.70 14.66 -4.21
N ALA A 105 7.47 15.19 -4.12
CA ALA A 105 7.10 16.50 -4.65
C ALA A 105 7.38 17.66 -3.69
N LYS A 106 7.99 17.37 -2.53
CA LYS A 106 8.33 18.37 -1.50
C LYS A 106 9.79 18.25 -1.10
N PRO A 107 10.44 19.38 -0.77
CA PRO A 107 11.74 19.34 -0.12
C PRO A 107 11.62 18.67 1.26
N LEU A 108 12.73 18.16 1.78
CA LEU A 108 12.78 17.66 3.15
C LEU A 108 12.59 18.84 4.13
N PRO A 109 11.54 18.84 4.97
CA PRO A 109 11.38 19.87 6.01
C PRO A 109 12.43 19.72 7.12
N THR A 110 12.55 20.77 7.92
CA THR A 110 13.30 20.78 9.18
C THR A 110 12.37 20.44 10.36
N MET A 111 12.97 20.23 11.53
CA MET A 111 12.22 20.03 12.78
C MET A 111 11.35 21.25 13.15
N GLN A 112 11.63 22.44 12.63
CA GLN A 112 10.85 23.65 12.91
C GLN A 112 9.60 23.77 12.03
N ASN A 113 9.60 23.18 10.83
CA ASN A 113 8.53 23.40 9.85
C ASN A 113 7.79 22.15 9.36
N PHE A 114 8.16 20.95 9.83
CA PHE A 114 7.49 19.69 9.44
C PHE A 114 5.97 19.67 9.69
N GLN A 115 5.46 20.52 10.58
CA GLN A 115 4.05 20.64 10.89
C GLN A 115 3.27 21.51 9.89
N GLU A 116 3.94 22.24 8.98
CA GLU A 116 3.22 22.96 7.92
C GLU A 116 2.37 21.97 7.11
N PRO A 117 1.10 22.27 6.79
CA PRO A 117 0.18 21.32 6.15
C PRO A 117 0.71 20.66 4.87
N ARG A 118 1.58 21.37 4.14
CA ARG A 118 2.20 20.86 2.90
C ARG A 118 3.16 19.69 3.10
N PHE A 119 3.68 19.46 4.31
CA PHE A 119 4.63 18.36 4.58
C PHE A 119 3.95 17.08 5.07
N GLN A 120 2.63 17.11 5.23
CA GLN A 120 1.80 15.92 5.48
C GLN A 120 0.65 15.78 4.48
N SER A 121 0.59 16.66 3.47
CA SER A 121 -0.48 16.66 2.46
C SER A 121 -0.52 15.37 1.65
N PHE A 122 0.63 14.75 1.40
CA PHE A 122 0.70 13.47 0.70
C PHE A 122 0.05 12.34 1.52
N TRP A 123 0.40 12.18 2.79
CA TRP A 123 -0.23 11.18 3.65
C TRP A 123 -1.71 11.43 3.86
N LYS A 124 -2.10 12.71 3.99
CA LYS A 124 -3.51 13.12 4.02
C LYS A 124 -4.24 12.71 2.75
N HIS A 125 -3.62 12.87 1.58
CA HIS A 125 -4.18 12.44 0.30
C HIS A 125 -4.36 10.92 0.27
N GLU A 126 -3.31 10.17 0.59
CA GLU A 126 -3.33 8.70 0.57
C GLU A 126 -4.35 8.12 1.56
N TRP A 127 -4.45 8.68 2.78
CA TRP A 127 -5.48 8.28 3.73
C TRP A 127 -6.89 8.56 3.20
N LYS A 128 -7.18 9.81 2.81
CA LYS A 128 -8.51 10.20 2.38
C LYS A 128 -8.96 9.46 1.12
N LYS A 129 -8.05 9.30 0.16
CA LYS A 129 -8.35 8.68 -1.12
C LYS A 129 -8.39 7.16 -0.98
N HIS A 130 -7.46 6.52 -0.29
CA HIS A 130 -7.33 5.06 -0.27
C HIS A 130 -7.60 4.44 1.10
N GLY A 131 -6.97 4.95 2.16
CA GLY A 131 -7.06 4.36 3.49
C GLY A 131 -8.49 4.30 4.07
N THR A 132 -9.33 5.29 3.78
CA THR A 132 -10.76 5.31 4.16
C THR A 132 -11.55 4.10 3.63
N CYS A 133 -11.10 3.46 2.54
CA CYS A 133 -11.75 2.29 1.96
C CYS A 133 -11.47 0.98 2.69
N SER A 134 -10.50 0.98 3.60
CA SER A 134 -10.16 -0.17 4.45
C SER A 134 -10.30 0.11 5.93
N GLU A 135 -10.86 1.25 6.32
CA GLU A 135 -10.92 1.73 7.70
C GLU A 135 -11.60 0.74 8.67
N ASN A 136 -12.56 -0.06 8.18
CA ASN A 136 -13.25 -1.08 8.97
C ASN A 136 -12.32 -2.22 9.45
N MET A 137 -11.23 -2.50 8.74
CA MET A 137 -10.23 -3.51 9.10
C MET A 137 -8.90 -2.89 9.54
N TYR A 138 -8.54 -1.77 8.91
CA TYR A 138 -7.31 -1.04 9.14
C TYR A 138 -7.63 0.43 9.41
N PRO A 139 -7.99 0.78 10.66
CA PRO A 139 -8.11 2.17 11.08
C PRO A 139 -6.81 2.94 10.81
N GLU A 140 -6.86 4.27 10.76
CA GLU A 140 -5.77 5.13 10.28
C GLU A 140 -4.38 4.75 10.83
N ALA A 141 -4.24 4.59 12.14
CA ALA A 141 -2.98 4.22 12.76
C ALA A 141 -2.46 2.85 12.28
N THR A 142 -3.35 1.87 12.13
CA THR A 142 -3.05 0.54 11.60
C THR A 142 -2.72 0.58 10.12
N TYR A 143 -3.46 1.35 9.31
CA TYR A 143 -3.18 1.55 7.88
C TYR A 143 -1.75 2.03 7.66
N PHE A 144 -1.34 3.11 8.34
CA PHE A 144 0.02 3.63 8.20
C PHE A 144 1.09 2.68 8.74
N SER A 145 0.89 2.12 9.94
CA SER A 145 1.89 1.23 10.55
C SER A 145 2.07 -0.08 9.78
N ARG A 146 1.00 -0.69 9.27
CA ARG A 146 1.08 -1.90 8.41
C ARG A 146 1.77 -1.61 7.09
N THR A 147 1.45 -0.48 6.44
CA THR A 147 2.12 -0.09 5.19
C THR A 147 3.62 0.12 5.40
N ILE A 148 4.02 0.73 6.52
CA ILE A 148 5.43 0.87 6.92
C ILE A 148 6.07 -0.51 7.17
N GLN A 149 5.38 -1.45 7.81
CA GLN A 149 5.89 -2.81 8.02
C GLN A 149 6.14 -3.54 6.70
N LEU A 150 5.23 -3.42 5.72
CA LEU A 150 5.41 -4.01 4.39
C LEU A 150 6.68 -3.48 3.70
N SER A 151 6.99 -2.19 3.84
CA SER A 151 8.23 -1.62 3.27
C SER A 151 9.52 -2.20 3.86
N ASN A 152 9.47 -2.75 5.08
CA ASN A 152 10.62 -3.44 5.67
C ASN A 152 10.77 -4.88 5.13
N ILE A 153 9.67 -5.52 4.73
CA ILE A 153 9.66 -6.89 4.16
C ILE A 153 10.09 -6.85 2.69
N PHE A 154 9.69 -5.81 1.97
CA PHE A 154 10.05 -5.58 0.58
C PHE A 154 10.97 -4.37 0.46
N PRO A 155 12.19 -4.41 1.03
CA PRO A 155 13.11 -3.29 0.92
C PRO A 155 13.45 -3.12 -0.57
N GLY A 156 13.09 -1.97 -1.14
CA GLY A 156 13.41 -1.67 -2.52
C GLY A 156 14.92 -1.72 -2.76
N SER A 157 15.41 -2.75 -3.45
CA SER A 157 16.80 -2.79 -3.92
C SER A 157 17.00 -1.78 -5.05
N ASN A 158 18.22 -1.27 -5.25
CA ASN A 158 18.58 -0.53 -6.46
C ASN A 158 18.45 -1.47 -7.67
N PRO A 159 17.43 -1.28 -8.53
CA PRO A 159 17.10 -2.25 -9.56
C PRO A 159 18.07 -2.14 -10.76
N THR A 160 18.60 -3.28 -11.22
CA THR A 160 19.18 -3.39 -12.57
C THR A 160 18.16 -4.03 -13.51
N VAL A 161 18.16 -3.63 -14.78
CA VAL A 161 17.08 -3.97 -15.74
C VAL A 161 16.80 -5.48 -15.86
N SER A 162 17.83 -6.32 -15.93
CA SER A 162 17.66 -7.78 -16.06
C SER A 162 17.23 -8.47 -14.75
N SER A 163 17.54 -7.85 -13.61
CA SER A 163 17.25 -8.41 -12.29
C SER A 163 15.81 -8.21 -11.86
N VAL A 164 15.09 -7.22 -12.38
CA VAL A 164 13.77 -6.83 -11.87
C VAL A 164 12.73 -7.90 -12.11
N ASN A 165 12.67 -8.45 -13.32
CA ASN A 165 11.65 -9.45 -13.63
C ASN A 165 11.89 -10.79 -12.92
N SER A 166 13.13 -11.15 -12.61
CA SER A 166 13.41 -12.40 -11.88
C SER A 166 13.47 -12.19 -10.36
N THR A 167 14.08 -11.10 -9.89
CA THR A 167 14.21 -10.79 -8.45
C THR A 167 12.90 -10.38 -7.84
N ILE A 168 12.10 -9.51 -8.48
CA ILE A 168 10.77 -9.14 -7.94
C ILE A 168 9.91 -10.37 -7.85
N TYR A 169 9.76 -11.11 -8.96
CA TYR A 169 8.93 -12.31 -8.99
C TYR A 169 9.38 -13.32 -7.93
N ARG A 170 10.68 -13.58 -7.80
CA ARG A 170 11.18 -14.45 -6.72
C ARG A 170 10.87 -13.91 -5.32
N ALA A 171 11.01 -12.61 -5.08
CA ALA A 171 10.70 -11.99 -3.79
C ALA A 171 9.21 -12.08 -3.43
N ILE A 172 8.33 -12.17 -4.42
CA ILE A 172 6.88 -12.31 -4.24
C ILE A 172 6.38 -13.72 -4.55
N SER A 173 7.23 -14.75 -4.40
CA SER A 173 6.85 -16.16 -4.60
C SER A 173 6.26 -16.48 -5.98
N ASN A 174 6.80 -15.81 -7.01
CA ASN A 174 6.40 -15.86 -8.42
C ASN A 174 4.96 -15.39 -8.72
N HIS A 175 4.35 -14.63 -7.80
CA HIS A 175 3.11 -13.92 -8.10
C HIS A 175 3.31 -12.81 -9.12
N VAL A 176 2.23 -12.43 -9.80
CA VAL A 176 2.22 -11.35 -10.79
C VAL A 176 2.11 -9.98 -10.10
N PRO A 177 3.12 -9.09 -10.22
CA PRO A 177 3.04 -7.72 -9.71
C PRO A 177 2.37 -6.76 -10.71
N ASP A 178 1.93 -5.60 -10.22
CA ASP A 178 1.52 -4.45 -11.04
C ASP A 178 2.72 -3.53 -11.28
N LEU A 179 3.23 -3.46 -12.51
CA LEU A 179 4.35 -2.58 -12.85
C LEU A 179 3.86 -1.34 -13.57
N MET A 180 4.22 -0.14 -13.11
CA MET A 180 3.93 1.09 -13.83
C MET A 180 5.21 1.66 -14.42
N CYS A 181 5.26 1.76 -15.74
CA CYS A 181 6.27 2.50 -16.45
C CYS A 181 5.68 3.74 -17.12
N VAL A 182 6.52 4.74 -17.35
CA VAL A 182 6.18 5.91 -18.15
C VAL A 182 7.25 6.07 -19.21
N THR A 183 6.86 6.38 -20.44
CA THR A 183 7.77 6.55 -21.57
C THR A 183 7.91 8.03 -21.90
N PRO A 184 9.01 8.70 -21.53
CA PRO A 184 9.27 10.07 -21.97
C PRO A 184 9.47 10.14 -23.49
N PRO A 185 9.29 11.31 -24.13
CA PRO A 185 9.51 11.47 -25.55
C PRO A 185 10.91 11.00 -25.97
N ARG A 186 10.97 10.08 -26.95
CA ARG A 186 12.21 9.51 -27.52
C ARG A 186 13.10 8.77 -26.49
N GLN A 187 12.52 8.27 -25.41
CA GLN A 187 13.23 7.50 -24.39
C GLN A 187 12.62 6.11 -24.22
N THR A 188 13.37 5.22 -23.60
CA THR A 188 12.89 3.91 -23.13
C THR A 188 11.92 4.08 -21.96
N PRO A 189 10.91 3.20 -21.79
CA PRO A 189 10.02 3.22 -20.63
C PRO A 189 10.83 3.18 -19.33
N ALA A 190 10.59 4.13 -18.43
CA ALA A 190 11.20 4.17 -17.10
C ALA A 190 10.23 3.58 -16.07
N LEU A 191 10.71 2.68 -15.19
CA LEU A 191 9.88 2.19 -14.09
C LEU A 191 9.62 3.33 -13.09
N VAL A 192 8.35 3.52 -12.75
CA VAL A 192 7.90 4.51 -11.77
C VAL A 192 7.36 3.84 -10.52
N GLU A 193 6.56 2.77 -10.65
CA GLU A 193 5.96 2.08 -9.49
C GLU A 193 5.93 0.55 -9.63
N ILE A 194 5.88 -0.11 -8.48
CA ILE A 194 5.62 -1.54 -8.32
C ILE A 194 4.48 -1.69 -7.32
N GLY A 195 3.41 -2.37 -7.71
CA GLY A 195 2.33 -2.84 -6.86
C GLY A 195 2.49 -4.33 -6.53
N ILE A 196 2.47 -4.66 -5.25
CA ILE A 196 2.42 -6.04 -4.75
C ILE A 196 1.04 -6.26 -4.13
N CYS A 197 0.34 -7.29 -4.56
CA CYS A 197 -1.03 -7.54 -4.13
C CYS A 197 -1.09 -8.57 -3.00
N PHE A 198 -2.00 -8.33 -2.05
CA PHE A 198 -2.26 -9.19 -0.90
C PHE A 198 -3.74 -9.47 -0.77
N THR A 199 -4.08 -10.56 -0.09
CA THR A 199 -5.44 -10.77 0.44
C THR A 199 -5.87 -9.58 1.31
N ALA A 200 -7.17 -9.39 1.51
CA ALA A 200 -7.69 -8.30 2.35
C ALA A 200 -7.08 -8.28 3.77
N THR A 201 -6.72 -9.45 4.32
CA THR A 201 -6.08 -9.63 5.63
C THR A 201 -4.58 -9.31 5.65
N MET A 202 -3.96 -8.97 4.52
CA MET A 202 -2.51 -8.77 4.35
C MET A 202 -1.66 -9.96 4.80
N THR A 203 -2.22 -11.18 4.79
CA THR A 203 -1.52 -12.40 5.24
C THR A 203 -0.84 -13.14 4.11
N THR A 204 -1.34 -13.01 2.89
CA THR A 204 -0.91 -13.83 1.75
C THR A 204 -0.75 -12.93 0.53
N ILE A 205 0.37 -13.09 -0.18
CA ILE A 205 0.59 -12.46 -1.48
C ILE A 205 -0.31 -13.16 -2.50
N ILE A 206 -0.88 -12.38 -3.42
CA ILE A 206 -1.68 -12.89 -4.53
C ILE A 206 -1.22 -12.25 -5.83
N ASP A 207 -1.62 -12.84 -6.95
CA ASP A 207 -1.49 -12.16 -8.24
C ASP A 207 -2.30 -10.88 -8.24
N CYS A 208 -1.68 -9.80 -8.71
CA CYS A 208 -2.41 -8.56 -8.94
C CYS A 208 -3.46 -8.77 -10.04
N PRO A 209 -4.70 -8.28 -9.87
CA PRO A 209 -5.78 -8.56 -10.82
C PRO A 209 -5.46 -8.04 -12.23
N SER A 210 -5.52 -8.93 -13.22
CA SER A 210 -5.05 -8.69 -14.60
C SER A 210 -5.68 -7.47 -15.26
N GLN A 211 -6.94 -7.19 -14.96
CA GLN A 211 -7.71 -6.07 -15.48
C GLN A 211 -7.23 -4.68 -14.99
N PHE A 212 -6.41 -4.61 -13.93
CA PHE A 212 -5.85 -3.35 -13.42
C PHE A 212 -4.33 -3.28 -13.56
N LEU A 213 -3.70 -4.25 -14.22
CA LEU A 213 -2.27 -4.24 -14.43
C LEU A 213 -1.89 -3.10 -15.36
N ARG A 214 -1.05 -2.21 -14.84
CA ARG A 214 -0.37 -1.16 -15.62
C ARG A 214 0.85 -1.72 -16.33
N THR A 215 1.19 -3.00 -16.13
CA THR A 215 2.39 -3.67 -16.64
C THR A 215 2.57 -3.55 -18.15
N GLY A 216 1.47 -3.44 -18.92
CA GLY A 216 1.53 -3.17 -20.36
C GLY A 216 2.28 -1.88 -20.73
N SER A 217 2.30 -0.88 -19.84
CA SER A 217 3.04 0.37 -20.03
C SER A 217 4.57 0.21 -20.08
N CYS A 218 5.08 -0.92 -19.58
CA CYS A 218 6.50 -1.23 -19.57
C CYS A 218 7.02 -1.84 -20.88
N GLY A 219 6.11 -2.24 -21.78
CA GLY A 219 6.45 -2.88 -23.05
C GLY A 219 7.05 -4.28 -22.90
N ILE A 220 7.38 -4.89 -24.05
CA ILE A 220 8.08 -6.17 -24.12
C ILE A 220 9.56 -5.86 -24.38
N GLY A 221 10.38 -5.78 -23.33
CA GLY A 221 11.80 -5.43 -23.47
C GLY A 221 12.46 -4.87 -22.21
N THR A 222 13.56 -4.16 -22.42
CA THR A 222 14.43 -3.58 -21.39
C THR A 222 13.76 -2.35 -20.76
N ILE A 223 13.32 -2.45 -19.49
CA ILE A 223 12.78 -1.33 -18.70
C ILE A 223 13.95 -0.49 -18.19
N ASN A 224 13.96 0.83 -18.44
CA ASN A 224 15.00 1.70 -17.93
C ASN A 224 14.82 1.93 -16.42
N PHE A 225 15.93 1.84 -15.70
CA PHE A 225 16.06 2.25 -14.31
C PHE A 225 17.04 3.41 -14.27
N PRO A 226 16.54 4.66 -14.21
CA PRO A 226 17.39 5.81 -14.08
C PRO A 226 18.30 5.64 -12.85
N ALA A 227 19.61 5.68 -13.10
CA ALA A 227 20.67 5.57 -12.11
C ALA A 227 21.01 6.91 -11.45
#